data_AF-A0A5M3WT61-F1
#
_entry.id   AF-A0A5M3WT61-F1
#
_cell.length_a   1.000
_cell.length_b   1.000
_cell.length_c   1.000
_cell.angle_alpha   90.00
_cell.angle_beta   90.00
_cell.angle_gamma   90.00
#
_symmetry.space_group_name_H-M   'P 1'
#
loop_
_entity.id
_entity.type
_entity.pdbx_description
1 polymer ?
#
loop_
_entity_poly.entity_id
_entity_poly.type
_entity_poly.pdbx_seq_one_letter_code
_entity_poly.pdbx_strand_id
1 'polypeptide(L)' 'MEVHGLRFTGHDAQGAVRVAEMDDHPFFPLSLFQPGLAEKIPYPVVRAFAAAAVTRAPAEGVNSPEIP' A
#
# COMPACT_ATOMS: atom_id res chain seq x y z
N MET A 1 8.23 16.09 -12.96
CA MET A 1 8.53 14.82 -13.64
C MET A 1 7.35 13.91 -13.33
N GLU A 2 6.27 14.07 -14.07
CA GLU A 2 5.03 13.30 -13.91
C GLU A 2 4.72 12.75 -15.29
N VAL A 3 5.13 11.51 -15.52
CA VAL A 3 4.90 10.82 -16.79
C VAL A 3 3.97 9.67 -16.43
N HIS A 4 2.70 9.80 -16.83
CA HIS A 4 1.62 8.82 -16.64
C HIS A 4 1.04 8.65 -15.21
N GLY A 5 0.99 9.72 -14.40
CA GLY A 5 0.26 9.73 -13.11
C GLY A 5 1.04 9.20 -11.91
N LEU A 6 2.31 8.84 -12.09
CA LEU A 6 3.22 8.50 -11.01
C LEU A 6 3.82 9.78 -10.39
N ARG A 7 3.72 9.92 -9.06
CA ARG A 7 4.25 11.03 -8.29
C ARG A 7 5.23 10.56 -7.22
N PHE A 8 6.34 11.29 -7.07
CA PHE A 8 7.31 11.04 -6.00
C PHE A 8 6.89 11.78 -4.73
N THR A 9 6.49 11.05 -3.69
CA THR A 9 5.88 11.60 -2.48
C THR A 9 6.78 11.52 -1.25
N GLY A 10 7.86 10.73 -1.30
CA GLY A 10 8.81 10.61 -0.19
C GLY A 10 10.26 10.72 -0.64
N HIS A 11 11.04 11.49 0.13
CA HIS A 11 12.46 11.71 -0.08
C HIS A 11 13.23 11.43 1.23
N ASP A 12 14.48 10.99 1.13
CA ASP A 12 15.38 10.91 2.29
C ASP A 12 16.00 12.27 2.67
N ALA A 13 16.86 12.26 3.68
CA ALA A 13 17.53 13.47 4.18
C ALA A 13 18.46 14.14 3.14
N GLN A 14 18.86 13.43 2.09
CA GLN A 14 19.68 13.94 0.99
C GLN A 14 18.81 14.35 -0.21
N GLY A 15 17.48 14.24 -0.11
CA GLY A 15 16.55 14.59 -1.16
C GLY A 15 16.36 13.49 -2.22
N ALA A 16 16.93 12.30 -2.02
CA ALA A 16 16.74 11.21 -2.98
C ALA A 16 15.34 10.57 -2.81
N VAL A 17 14.69 10.26 -3.92
CA VAL A 17 13.36 9.64 -3.94
C VAL A 17 13.39 8.26 -3.28
N ARG A 18 12.46 8.04 -2.34
CA ARG A 18 12.27 6.75 -1.64
C ARG A 18 10.85 6.20 -1.73
N VAL A 19 9.87 7.06 -2.04
CA VAL A 19 8.45 6.69 -2.12
C VAL A 19 7.80 7.33 -3.35
N ALA A 20 6.94 6.56 -4.02
CA ALA A 20 6.10 7.03 -5.11
C ALA A 20 4.66 6.50 -4.98
N GLU A 21 3.71 7.24 -5.55
CA GLU A 21 2.27 6.95 -5.56
C GLU A 21 1.68 7.16 -6.96
N MET A 22 0.51 6.58 -7.23
CA MET A 22 -0.24 6.73 -8.48
C MET A 22 -1.57 7.45 -8.21
N ASP A 23 -1.84 8.55 -8.89
CA ASP A 23 -3.00 9.41 -8.60
C ASP A 23 -4.36 8.70 -8.81
N ASP A 24 -4.47 7.81 -9.81
CA ASP A 24 -5.73 7.13 -10.17
C ASP A 24 -5.80 5.67 -9.68
N HIS A 25 -5.02 5.33 -8.65
CA HIS A 25 -5.07 4.01 -8.03
C HIS A 25 -5.47 4.11 -6.55
N PRO A 26 -6.48 3.33 -6.08
CA PRO A 26 -6.96 3.42 -4.69
C PRO A 26 -5.90 3.17 -3.62
N PHE A 27 -4.86 2.40 -3.97
CA PHE A 27 -3.74 2.10 -3.09
C PHE A 27 -2.53 1.64 -3.91
N PHE A 28 -1.59 2.54 -4.22
CA PHE A 28 -0.36 2.20 -4.96
C PHE A 28 0.91 2.82 -4.33
N PRO A 29 1.25 2.52 -3.06
CA PRO A 29 2.51 2.95 -2.50
C PRO A 29 3.66 2.07 -3.02
N LEU A 30 4.65 2.69 -3.65
CA LEU A 30 5.95 2.08 -3.96
C LEU A 30 6.99 2.65 -3.00
N SER A 31 7.75 1.78 -2.33
CA SER A 31 8.76 2.19 -1.35
C SER A 31 10.04 1.37 -1.53
N LEU A 32 11.20 2.03 -1.42
CA LEU A 32 12.51 1.37 -1.36
C LEU A 32 12.86 0.87 0.05
N PHE A 33 12.09 1.24 1.06
CA PHE A 33 12.17 0.65 2.38
C PHE A 33 11.38 -0.65 2.40
N GLN A 34 12.01 -1.73 2.86
CA GLN A 34 11.31 -2.99 3.14
C GLN A 34 10.63 -2.88 4.51
N PRO A 35 9.29 -2.98 4.59
CA PRO A 35 8.61 -3.14 5.86
C PRO A 35 8.91 -4.55 6.37
N GLY A 36 10.04 -4.70 7.04
CA GLY A 36 10.49 -5.99 7.52
C GLY A 36 11.72 -5.83 8.38
N LEU A 37 11.51 -5.70 9.69
CA LEU A 37 12.28 -6.32 10.78
C LEU A 37 11.97 -5.73 12.17
N ALA A 38 10.82 -5.06 12.37
CA ALA A 38 10.42 -4.67 13.72
C ALA A 38 8.92 -4.92 13.97
N GLU A 39 8.68 -5.66 15.07
CA GLU A 39 7.50 -5.61 15.94
C GLU A 39 6.26 -6.43 15.54
N LYS A 40 5.61 -7.02 16.56
CA LYS A 40 4.37 -7.83 16.47
C LYS A 40 3.14 -7.04 16.00
N ILE A 41 3.32 -5.78 15.57
CA ILE A 41 2.25 -4.87 15.15
C ILE A 41 2.41 -4.62 13.65
N PRO A 42 1.35 -4.85 12.84
CA PRO A 42 1.42 -4.54 11.41
C PRO A 42 1.75 -3.06 11.19
N TYR A 43 2.77 -2.80 10.36
CA TYR A 43 3.14 -1.45 9.93
C TYR A 43 1.93 -0.73 9.32
N PRO A 44 1.82 0.61 9.44
CA PRO A 44 0.70 1.38 8.89
C PRO A 44 0.40 1.08 7.42
N VAL A 45 1.44 0.87 6.60
CA VAL A 45 1.28 0.52 5.16
C VAL A 45 0.55 -0.82 4.96
N VAL A 46 0.79 -1.80 5.84
CA VAL A 46 0.13 -3.11 5.79
C VAL A 46 -1.35 -2.99 6.20
N ARG A 47 -1.64 -2.17 7.21
CA ARG A 47 -3.04 -1.89 7.62
C ARG A 47 -3.81 -1.16 6.53
N ALA A 48 -3.19 -0.16 5.91
CA ALA A 48 -3.77 0.61 4.82
C ALA A 48 -4.03 -0.29 3.59
N PHE A 49 -3.10 -1.19 3.27
CA PHE A 49 -3.30 -2.19 2.22
C PHE A 49 -4.52 -3.08 2.50
N ALA A 50 -4.63 -3.64 3.71
CA ALA A 50 -5.76 -4.48 4.09
C ALA A 50 -7.11 -3.74 4.01
N ALA A 51 -7.15 -2.48 4.48
CA ALA A 51 -8.35 -1.65 4.39
C ALA A 51 -8.75 -1.38 2.93
N ALA A 52 -7.79 -1.08 2.05
CA ALA A 52 -8.03 -0.88 0.63
C ALA A 52 -8.55 -2.16 -0.05
N ALA A 53 -7.99 -3.32 0.31
CA ALA A 53 -8.41 -4.62 -0.21
C ALA A 53 -9.88 -4.94 0.15
N VAL A 54 -10.28 -4.73 1.42
CA VAL A 54 -11.67 -4.93 1.85
C VAL A 54 -12.62 -3.95 1.15
N THR A 55 -12.23 -2.68 1.03
CA THR A 55 -13.07 -1.65 0.41
C THR A 55 -13.31 -1.91 -1.08
N ARG A 56 -12.35 -2.55 -1.77
CA ARG A 56 -12.41 -2.84 -3.20
C ARG A 56 -12.83 -4.28 -3.52
N ALA A 57 -13.06 -5.12 -2.51
CA ALA A 57 -13.52 -6.49 -2.72
C ALA A 57 -14.89 -6.47 -3.42
N PRO A 58 -15.10 -7.29 -4.46
CA PRO A 58 -16.43 -7.47 -5.03
C PRO A 58 -17.37 -8.04 -3.96
N ALA A 59 -18.65 -7.68 -4.01
CA ALA A 59 -19.65 -8.09 -3.02
C ALA A 59 -19.84 -9.62 -2.90
N GLU A 60 -19.31 -10.39 -3.85
CA GLU A 60 -19.53 -11.83 -4.02
C GLU A 60 -18.41 -12.71 -3.42
N GLY A 61 -17.79 -12.27 -2.32
CA GLY A 61 -16.64 -12.97 -1.71
C GLY A 61 -16.66 -13.15 -0.19
N VAL A 62 -17.70 -12.66 0.52
CA VAL A 62 -17.81 -12.79 1.98
C VAL A 62 -19.08 -13.58 2.33
N ASN A 63 -19.12 -14.86 1.97
CA ASN A 63 -19.81 -15.89 2.75
C ASN A 63 -19.49 -17.28 2.21
N SER A 64 -18.52 -17.95 2.84
CA SER A 64 -18.60 -19.36 3.23
C SER A 64 -17.31 -19.72 3.97
N PRO A 65 -17.30 -19.77 5.31
CA PRO A 65 -16.32 -20.57 5.99
C PRO A 65 -16.76 -22.03 5.85
N GLU A 66 -16.14 -22.78 4.94
CA GLU A 66 -16.13 -24.24 5.09
C GLU A 66 -15.12 -24.56 6.19
N ILE A 67 -15.63 -24.79 7.39
CA ILE A 67 -14.90 -25.38 8.51
C ILE A 67 -15.10 -26.89 8.42
N PRO A 68 -14.05 -27.72 8.25
CA PRO A 68 -14.14 -29.13 8.58
C PRO A 68 -14.19 -29.35 10.09
#